data_AF-A0A4P9X7U4-F1
#
_entry.id   AF-A0A4P9X7U4-F1
#
_cell.length_a   1.000
_cell.length_b   1.000
_cell.length_c   1.000
_cell.angle_alpha   90.00
_cell.angle_beta   90.00
_cell.angle_gamma   90.00
#
_symmetry.space_group_name_H-M   'P 1'
#
loop_
_entity.id
_entity.type
_entity.pdbx_description
1 polymer ?
#
loop_
_entity_poly.entity_id
_entity_poly.type
_entity_poly.pdbx_seq_one_letter_code
_entity_poly.pdbx_strand_id
1 'polypeptide(L)'
;MAAPAAPSPAELRATLRQILRIVNREYTARNANRLWSRGVTDLFRAAPGLATHPHGARNLLAFLHGHNEHRRLFELYWPNSLLSNEEKLRRTVNTVGLAMPGTLDDRIAQGEERREREIARYKEMEADKADQLLSQAKPSASS
;
A
#
# COMPACT_ATOMS: atom_id res chain seq x y z
N MET A 1 17.72 26.11 18.15
CA MET A 1 18.22 24.72 18.08
C MET A 1 19.20 24.63 16.93
N ALA A 2 20.43 24.19 17.17
CA ALA A 2 21.46 24.08 16.13
C ALA A 2 21.10 22.93 15.16
N ALA A 3 21.25 23.17 13.86
CA ALA A 3 21.07 22.14 12.85
C ALA A 3 22.11 21.01 13.07
N PRO A 4 21.74 19.73 12.90
CA PRO A 4 22.68 18.62 13.05
C PRO A 4 23.81 18.76 12.03
N ALA A 5 25.05 18.61 12.49
CA ALA A 5 26.22 18.66 11.62
C ALA A 5 26.11 17.62 10.50
N ALA A 6 26.58 18.00 9.30
CA ALA A 6 26.66 17.07 8.17
C ALA A 6 27.58 15.88 8.53
N PRO A 7 27.22 14.66 8.12
CA PRO A 7 27.94 13.45 8.48
C PRO A 7 29.29 13.44 7.78
N SER A 8 30.29 12.93 8.46
CA SER A 8 31.58 12.71 7.82
C SER A 8 31.47 11.67 6.69
N PRO A 9 32.32 11.73 5.64
CA PRO A 9 32.39 10.68 4.63
C PRO A 9 32.67 9.29 5.22
N ALA A 10 33.36 9.23 6.36
CA ALA A 10 33.60 7.99 7.10
C ALA A 10 32.32 7.39 7.68
N GLU A 11 31.44 8.22 8.26
CA GLU A 11 30.13 7.79 8.77
C GLU A 11 29.21 7.28 7.66
N LEU A 12 29.20 7.95 6.50
CA LEU A 12 28.40 7.52 5.36
C LEU A 12 28.85 6.13 4.86
N ARG A 13 30.17 5.91 4.77
CA ARG A 13 30.73 4.59 4.42
C ARG A 13 30.41 3.52 5.48
N ALA A 14 30.46 3.88 6.76
CA ALA A 14 30.07 2.97 7.84
C ALA A 14 28.60 2.57 7.75
N THR A 15 27.72 3.54 7.52
CA THR A 15 26.27 3.36 7.35
C THR A 15 25.98 2.48 6.13
N LEU A 16 26.61 2.76 4.99
CA LEU A 16 26.50 1.94 3.79
C LEU A 16 26.91 0.48 4.04
N ARG A 17 28.03 0.25 4.74
CA ARG A 17 28.48 -1.10 5.09
C ARG A 17 27.48 -1.82 6.00
N GLN A 18 26.86 -1.13 6.94
CA GLN A 18 25.82 -1.72 7.80
C GLN A 18 24.58 -2.10 7.00
N ILE A 19 24.10 -1.20 6.13
CA ILE A 19 22.96 -1.49 5.24
C ILE A 19 23.28 -2.70 4.36
N LEU A 20 24.44 -2.73 3.71
CA LEU A 20 24.84 -3.85 2.87
C LEU A 20 24.96 -5.17 3.65
N ARG A 21 25.42 -5.15 4.91
CA ARG A 21 25.43 -6.36 5.76
C ARG A 21 24.02 -6.89 6.00
N ILE A 22 23.07 -6.01 6.33
CA ILE A 22 21.67 -6.40 6.55
C ILE A 22 21.07 -6.93 5.25
N VAL A 23 21.23 -6.19 4.16
CA VAL A 23 20.66 -6.56 2.86
C VAL A 23 21.22 -7.89 2.38
N ASN A 24 22.54 -8.08 2.53
CA ASN A 24 23.17 -9.32 2.11
C ASN A 24 22.66 -10.51 2.91
N ARG A 25 22.57 -10.36 4.23
CA ARG A 25 22.06 -11.40 5.14
C ARG A 25 20.61 -11.77 4.84
N GLU A 26 19.73 -10.80 4.66
CA GLU A 26 18.28 -11.05 4.59
C GLU A 26 17.78 -11.37 3.18
N TYR A 27 18.30 -10.69 2.16
CA TYR A 27 17.74 -10.76 0.80
C TYR A 27 18.63 -11.51 -0.19
N THR A 28 19.95 -11.54 0.04
CA THR A 28 20.87 -12.20 -0.90
C THR A 28 21.30 -13.60 -0.46
N ALA A 29 21.38 -13.88 0.84
CA ALA A 29 21.91 -15.15 1.36
C ALA A 29 21.07 -16.38 0.95
N ARG A 30 19.76 -16.23 0.78
CA ARG A 30 18.87 -17.34 0.40
C ARG A 30 18.89 -17.66 -1.10
N ASN A 31 19.00 -16.64 -1.96
CA ASN A 31 18.78 -16.80 -3.40
C ASN A 31 19.96 -16.34 -4.27
N ALA A 32 21.11 -16.01 -3.67
CA ALA A 32 22.28 -15.40 -4.32
C ALA A 32 21.97 -14.14 -5.17
N ASN A 33 20.81 -13.51 -4.96
CA ASN A 33 20.34 -12.41 -5.77
C ASN A 33 21.07 -11.11 -5.40
N ARG A 34 22.04 -10.70 -6.21
CA ARG A 34 22.83 -9.48 -5.98
C ARG A 34 22.11 -8.18 -6.35
N LEU A 35 20.91 -8.24 -6.94
CA LEU A 35 20.18 -7.08 -7.43
C LEU A 35 19.93 -6.06 -6.32
N TRP A 36 19.57 -6.51 -5.12
CA TRP A 36 19.38 -5.65 -3.96
C TRP A 36 20.66 -4.95 -3.50
N SER A 37 21.77 -5.68 -3.40
CA SER A 37 23.07 -5.12 -3.02
C SER A 37 23.58 -4.10 -4.04
N ARG A 38 23.35 -4.36 -5.33
CA ARG A 38 23.71 -3.47 -6.43
C ARG A 38 22.83 -2.21 -6.41
N GLY A 39 21.52 -2.36 -6.24
CA GLY A 39 20.58 -1.24 -6.13
C GLY A 39 20.93 -0.29 -4.98
N VAL A 40 21.29 -0.82 -3.81
CA VAL A 40 21.76 0.01 -2.68
C VAL A 40 23.05 0.75 -3.03
N THR A 41 24.00 0.09 -3.67
CA THR A 41 25.27 0.70 -4.08
C THR A 41 25.05 1.80 -5.11
N ASP A 42 24.17 1.55 -6.09
CA ASP A 42 23.81 2.50 -7.13
C ASP A 42 23.05 3.69 -6.54
N LEU A 43 22.17 3.48 -5.54
CA LEU A 43 21.53 4.57 -4.79
C LEU A 43 22.54 5.48 -4.08
N PHE A 44 23.57 4.91 -3.45
CA PHE A 44 24.63 5.70 -2.80
C PHE A 44 25.61 6.34 -3.80
N ARG A 45 25.66 5.89 -5.06
CA ARG A 45 26.51 6.46 -6.12
C ARG A 45 25.79 7.50 -6.97
N ALA A 46 24.54 7.26 -7.33
CA ALA A 46 23.78 8.02 -8.32
C ALA A 46 22.89 9.11 -7.71
N ALA A 47 22.40 8.92 -6.48
CA ALA A 47 21.59 9.93 -5.82
C ALA A 47 22.51 10.85 -4.98
N PRO A 48 22.73 12.11 -5.38
CA PRO A 48 23.31 13.09 -4.47
C PRO A 48 22.51 13.06 -3.16
N GLY A 49 21.18 13.00 -3.19
CA GLY A 49 20.32 12.98 -2.00
C GLY A 49 20.62 11.95 -0.90
N LEU A 50 21.09 10.71 -1.15
CA LEU A 50 21.42 9.77 -0.06
C LEU A 50 22.87 9.89 0.43
N ALA A 51 23.78 10.28 -0.47
CA ALA A 51 25.17 10.58 -0.14
C ALA A 51 25.32 11.99 0.49
N THR A 52 24.41 12.91 0.20
CA THR A 52 24.38 14.31 0.68
C THR A 52 23.33 14.55 1.76
N HIS A 53 22.30 13.70 1.91
CA HIS A 53 21.42 13.71 3.09
C HIS A 53 21.77 12.56 4.06
N PRO A 54 22.60 12.82 5.10
CA PRO A 54 22.78 11.95 6.29
C PRO A 54 21.51 11.23 6.74
N HIS A 55 20.42 12.00 6.76
CA HIS A 55 19.15 11.58 7.32
C HIS A 55 18.53 10.47 6.47
N GLY A 56 18.68 10.50 5.15
CA GLY A 56 18.15 9.45 4.27
C GLY A 56 18.81 8.09 4.53
N ALA A 57 20.15 8.07 4.60
CA ALA A 57 20.90 6.85 4.88
C ALA A 57 20.63 6.28 6.28
N ARG A 58 20.59 7.15 7.31
CA ARG A 58 20.27 6.75 8.69
C ARG A 58 18.82 6.29 8.84
N ASN A 59 17.88 6.95 8.17
CA ASN A 59 16.46 6.55 8.16
C ASN A 59 16.28 5.19 7.50
N LEU A 60 16.95 4.93 6.37
CA LEU A 60 16.92 3.62 5.72
C LEU A 60 17.49 2.54 6.64
N LEU A 61 18.62 2.80 7.31
CA LEU A 61 19.19 1.86 8.27
C LEU A 61 18.23 1.59 9.45
N ALA A 62 17.65 2.64 10.03
CA ALA A 62 16.67 2.53 11.12
C ALA A 62 15.43 1.73 10.68
N PHE A 63 14.93 2.00 9.48
CA PHE A 63 13.82 1.24 8.88
C PHE A 63 14.17 -0.24 8.74
N LEU A 64 15.36 -0.58 8.21
CA LEU A 64 15.78 -1.97 8.06
C LEU A 64 15.90 -2.69 9.42
N HIS A 65 16.41 -2.02 10.44
CA HIS A 65 16.44 -2.57 11.79
C HIS A 65 15.05 -2.79 12.36
N GLY A 66 14.17 -1.79 12.27
CA GLY A 66 12.79 -1.89 12.75
C GLY A 66 12.00 -2.97 12.02
N HIS A 67 12.18 -3.08 10.70
CA HIS A 67 11.54 -4.12 9.90
C HIS A 67 12.00 -5.53 10.30
N ASN A 68 13.31 -5.72 10.51
CA ASN A 68 13.85 -7.01 10.94
C ASN A 68 13.37 -7.40 12.34
N GLU A 69 13.37 -6.45 13.28
CA GLU A 69 12.88 -6.71 14.64
C GLU A 69 11.38 -6.99 14.63
N HIS A 70 10.60 -6.23 13.87
CA HIS A 70 9.19 -6.52 13.65
C HIS A 70 8.99 -7.93 13.08
N ARG A 71 9.74 -8.31 12.04
CA ARG A 71 9.65 -9.66 11.45
C ARG A 71 9.98 -10.73 12.49
N ARG A 72 11.03 -10.54 13.28
CA ARG A 72 11.42 -11.46 14.37
C ARG A 72 10.32 -11.60 15.41
N LEU A 73 9.77 -10.49 15.90
CA LEU A 73 8.69 -10.49 16.89
C LEU A 73 7.44 -11.13 16.32
N PHE A 74 7.13 -10.84 15.06
CA PHE A 74 6.00 -11.44 14.36
C PHE A 74 6.17 -12.96 14.25
N GLU A 75 7.34 -13.45 13.84
CA GLU A 75 7.63 -14.89 13.78
C GLU A 75 7.59 -15.56 15.17
N LEU A 76 8.01 -14.85 16.23
CA LEU A 76 8.05 -15.36 17.60
C LEU A 76 6.63 -15.51 18.20
N TYR A 77 5.79 -14.49 18.06
CA TYR A 77 4.46 -14.46 18.66
C TYR A 77 3.36 -15.00 17.73
N TRP A 78 3.61 -14.98 16.42
CA TRP A 78 2.69 -15.47 15.39
C TRP A 78 3.43 -16.31 14.34
N PRO A 79 3.90 -17.51 14.71
CA PRO A 79 4.61 -18.38 13.79
C PRO A 79 3.74 -18.72 12.56
N ASN A 80 4.38 -18.76 11.39
CA ASN A 80 3.71 -18.91 10.09
C ASN A 80 2.80 -20.15 9.96
N SER A 81 2.99 -21.15 10.82
CA SER A 81 2.20 -22.37 10.90
C SER A 81 0.84 -22.20 11.57
N LEU A 82 0.64 -21.13 12.36
CA LEU A 82 -0.59 -20.89 13.12
C LEU A 82 -1.51 -19.85 12.47
N LEU A 83 -0.99 -19.07 11.51
CA LEU A 83 -1.76 -18.05 10.81
C LEU A 83 -2.19 -18.54 9.43
N SER A 84 -3.49 -18.43 9.13
CA SER A 84 -3.99 -18.55 7.76
C SER A 84 -3.41 -17.43 6.88
N ASN A 85 -3.34 -17.66 5.57
CA ASN A 85 -2.84 -16.64 4.64
C ASN A 85 -3.68 -15.36 4.65
N GLU A 86 -4.98 -15.50 4.90
CA GLU A 86 -5.92 -14.39 4.99
C GLU A 86 -5.66 -13.50 6.22
N GLU A 87 -5.36 -14.13 7.36
CA GLU A 87 -4.98 -13.44 8.61
C GLU A 87 -3.65 -12.69 8.44
N LYS A 88 -2.68 -13.27 7.70
CA LYS A 88 -1.40 -12.64 7.37
C LYS A 88 -1.60 -11.39 6.50
N LEU A 89 -2.44 -11.49 5.49
CA LEU A 89 -2.78 -10.38 4.59
C LEU A 89 -3.46 -9.25 5.36
N ARG A 90 -4.50 -9.56 6.16
CA ARG A 90 -5.25 -8.58 6.95
C ARG A 90 -4.36 -7.79 7.90
N ARG A 91 -3.44 -8.46 8.60
CA ARG A 91 -2.50 -7.79 9.51
C ARG A 91 -1.51 -6.92 8.77
N THR A 92 -0.95 -7.41 7.66
CA THR A 92 -0.02 -6.64 6.83
C THR A 92 -0.67 -5.36 6.32
N VAL A 93 -1.86 -5.48 5.75
CA VAL A 93 -2.66 -4.37 5.22
C VAL A 93 -2.93 -3.30 6.29
N ASN A 94 -3.32 -3.71 7.50
CA ASN A 94 -3.50 -2.79 8.63
C ASN A 94 -2.20 -2.07 9.02
N THR A 95 -1.05 -2.73 8.92
CA THR A 95 0.26 -2.13 9.26
C THR A 95 0.72 -1.09 8.23
N VAL A 96 0.50 -1.33 6.93
CA VAL A 96 0.84 -0.35 5.88
C VAL A 96 -0.25 0.71 5.63
N GLY A 97 -1.35 0.65 6.38
CA GLY A 97 -2.49 1.58 6.21
C GLY A 97 -3.19 1.44 4.86
N LEU A 98 -3.12 0.25 4.25
CA LEU A 98 -3.80 -0.05 2.99
C LEU A 98 -5.18 -0.66 3.28
N ALA A 99 -6.02 -0.76 2.25
CA ALA A 99 -7.28 -1.50 2.32
C ALA A 99 -7.05 -2.96 1.94
N MET A 100 -7.78 -3.89 2.56
CA MET A 100 -7.73 -5.30 2.17
C MET A 100 -8.27 -5.40 0.73
N PRO A 101 -7.60 -6.14 -0.18
CA PRO A 101 -8.21 -6.43 -1.47
C PRO A 101 -9.53 -7.15 -1.21
N GLY A 102 -10.63 -6.55 -1.68
CA GLY A 102 -11.96 -7.13 -1.53
C GLY A 102 -11.96 -8.56 -2.06
N THR A 103 -12.58 -9.45 -1.30
CA THR A 103 -12.77 -10.84 -1.71
C THR A 103 -13.58 -10.90 -3.00
N LEU A 104 -13.55 -12.03 -3.70
CA LEU A 104 -14.38 -12.20 -4.91
C LEU A 104 -15.86 -11.95 -4.60
N ASP A 105 -16.30 -12.34 -3.40
CA ASP A 105 -17.64 -12.13 -2.89
C ASP A 105 -17.97 -10.65 -2.69
N ASP A 106 -17.02 -9.84 -2.18
CA ASP A 106 -17.19 -8.38 -2.09
C ASP A 106 -17.37 -7.73 -3.46
N ARG A 107 -16.68 -8.25 -4.49
CA ARG A 107 -16.77 -7.74 -5.86
C ARG A 107 -18.09 -8.14 -6.53
N ILE A 108 -18.61 -9.32 -6.20
CA ILE A 108 -19.92 -9.79 -6.65
C ILE A 108 -21.03 -8.95 -5.98
N ALA A 109 -20.96 -8.76 -4.66
CA ALA A 109 -21.92 -7.95 -3.91
C ALA A 109 -21.96 -6.49 -4.40
N GLN A 110 -20.80 -5.87 -4.65
CA GLN A 110 -20.74 -4.52 -5.25
C GLN A 110 -21.31 -4.47 -6.67
N GLY A 111 -21.20 -5.56 -7.42
CA GLY A 111 -21.80 -5.69 -8.75
C GLY A 111 -23.33 -5.78 -8.70
N GLU A 112 -23.86 -6.51 -7.73
CA GLU A 112 -25.31 -6.65 -7.50
C GLU A 112 -25.93 -5.32 -7.03
N GLU A 113 -25.32 -4.63 -6.06
CA GLU A 113 -25.78 -3.32 -5.62
C GLU A 113 -25.81 -2.28 -6.76
N ARG A 114 -24.83 -2.32 -7.67
CA ARG A 114 -24.82 -1.43 -8.84
C ARG A 114 -26.00 -1.72 -9.78
N ARG A 115 -26.32 -2.99 -10.02
CA ARG A 115 -27.45 -3.39 -10.86
C ARG A 115 -28.78 -2.98 -10.25
N GLU A 116 -28.96 -3.16 -8.95
CA GLU A 116 -30.19 -2.76 -8.26
C GLU A 116 -30.43 -1.25 -8.32
N ARG A 117 -29.39 -0.43 -8.14
CA ARG A 117 -29.48 1.03 -8.29
C ARG A 117 -29.82 1.44 -9.71
N GLU A 118 -29.30 0.73 -10.70
CA GLU A 118 -29.60 1.00 -12.11
C GLU A 118 -31.05 0.66 -12.46
N ILE A 119 -31.55 -0.47 -11.96
CA ILE A 119 -32.97 -0.86 -12.09
C ILE A 119 -33.89 0.15 -11.39
N ALA A 120 -33.54 0.61 -10.19
CA ALA A 120 -34.32 1.61 -9.47
C ALA A 120 -34.40 2.93 -10.26
N ARG A 121 -33.28 3.37 -10.82
CA ARG A 121 -33.21 4.58 -11.66
C ARG A 121 -34.07 4.48 -12.92
N TYR A 122 -34.08 3.33 -13.57
CA TYR A 122 -34.94 3.11 -14.74
C TYR A 122 -36.43 3.16 -14.37
N LYS A 123 -36.81 2.58 -13.22
CA LYS A 123 -38.20 2.63 -12.72
C LYS A 123 -38.65 4.05 -12.38
N GLU A 124 -37.79 4.87 -11.79
CA GLU A 124 -38.09 6.29 -11.55
C GLU A 124 -38.29 7.05 -12.86
N MET A 125 -37.41 6.88 -13.85
CA MET A 125 -37.59 7.52 -15.16
C MET A 125 -38.86 7.06 -15.88
N GLU A 126 -39.25 5.80 -15.76
CA GLU A 126 -40.52 5.31 -16.33
C GLU A 126 -41.74 5.92 -15.62
N ALA A 127 -41.69 6.07 -14.30
CA ALA A 127 -42.75 6.72 -13.53
C ALA A 127 -42.90 8.20 -13.91
N ASP A 128 -41.79 8.94 -13.99
CA ASP A 128 -41.78 10.35 -14.41
C ASP A 128 -42.33 10.52 -15.84
N LYS A 129 -41.97 9.59 -16.74
CA LYS A 129 -42.45 9.60 -18.13
C LYS A 129 -43.95 9.28 -18.21
N ALA A 130 -44.47 8.40 -17.37
CA ALA A 130 -45.90 8.11 -17.29
C ALA A 130 -46.71 9.33 -16.80
N ASP A 131 -46.22 10.05 -15.79
CA ASP A 131 -46.84 11.28 -15.30
C ASP A 131 -46.78 12.42 -16.34
N GLN A 132 -45.69 12.50 -17.10
CA GLN A 132 -45.56 13.47 -18.19
C GLN A 132 -46.53 13.19 -19.34
N LEU A 133 -46.81 11.91 -19.64
CA LEU A 133 -47.83 11.53 -20.62
C LEU A 133 -49.27 11.78 -20.12
N LEU A 134 -49.54 11.53 -18.85
CA LEU A 134 -50.85 11.80 -18.22
C LEU A 134 -51.16 13.30 -18.14
N SER A 135 -50.14 14.15 -17.93
CA SER A 135 -50.30 15.61 -17.95
C SER A 135 -50.49 16.18 -19.36
N GLN A 136 -49.89 15.56 -20.40
CA GLN A 136 -50.12 15.93 -21.80
C GLN A 136 -51.48 15.46 -22.34
N ALA A 137 -52.07 14.40 -21.77
CA ALA A 137 -53.37 13.88 -22.16
C ALA A 137 -54.58 14.72 -21.66
N LYS A 138 -54.35 15.80 -20.92
CA LYS A 138 -55.40 16.78 -20.53
C LYS A 138 -55.18 18.12 -21.24
N PRO A 139 -55.81 18.34 -22.39
CA PRO A 139 -56.60 19.56 -22.55
C PRO A 139 -57.92 19.38 -23.32
N SER A 140 -58.78 20.40 -23.16
CA SER A 140 -60.00 20.72 -23.91
C SER A 140 -61.23 19.81 -23.74
N ALA A 141 -61.87 19.87 -22.57
CA ALA A 141 -63.33 19.80 -22.49
C ALA A 141 -63.86 21.12 -21.92
N SER A 142 -63.70 22.18 -22.70
CA SER A 142 -64.32 23.49 -22.44
C SER A 142 -64.87 24.02 -23.75
N SER A 143 -66.11 23.65 -24.05
CA SER A 143 -67.11 24.41 -24.80
C SER A 143 -68.43 23.65 -24.74
#